data_AF-A0A6G2JNP2-F1
#
_entry.id   AF-A0A6G2JNP2-F1
#
_cell.length_a   1.000
_cell.length_b   1.000
_cell.length_c   1.000
_cell.angle_alpha   90.00
_cell.angle_beta   90.00
_cell.angle_gamma   90.00
#
_symmetry.space_group_name_H-M   'P 1'
#
loop_
_entity.id
_entity.type
_entity.pdbx_description
1 polymer ?
#
loop_
_entity_poly.entity_id
_entity_poly.type
_entity_poly.pdbx_seq_one_letter_code
_entity_poly.pdbx_strand_id
1 'polypeptide(L)'
;MSVSRREFMGIVSTAALAGVAGSACGNEAAQAPGDATAQVPSGDDPLGVRADFPAATESLYLNTPYIGPSPQPAVDRTIEFLAAKSRDPVLLGDMLDEEEAVREKFSRLIRAQIGEVGLVSSTSEGENIVVNSLGLKAGDNVVIDDLHYMTSLVMYSQLAETLGIETRIVRNVDGVASPEAFADMVDENTKLVSVAWISNRNGYRHDLNALADVAHASGAYLYADAVQGVGMLDLDVGPTGVDFLTTGSYKWLLGGFGVAPFYVRESVMDVVKPDRLGWRMVDERLPDYQYTIYSDARKFGYATPAFAAIYQLSGSLEYLLNVGTDRIEQHTVALAHRLYAGLTEQGFEVFTPPGNQSAIVSFNHGADYETISGQLAEAGVRLSFREGNAQIRVGPALFNNEQDIDAFLDITKGWREAAS
;
A
#
# COMPACT_ATOMS: atom_id res chain seq x y z
N MET A 1 43.80 -29.61 19.81
CA MET A 1 43.95 -29.85 18.35
C MET A 1 43.02 -28.89 17.64
N SER A 2 43.58 -27.90 16.96
CA SER A 2 42.85 -26.90 16.16
C SER A 2 42.55 -27.48 14.78
N VAL A 3 41.28 -27.55 14.40
CA VAL A 3 40.89 -27.91 13.03
C VAL A 3 40.80 -26.63 12.21
N SER A 4 41.49 -26.61 11.07
CA SER A 4 41.70 -25.43 10.22
C SER A 4 40.60 -25.30 9.14
N ARG A 5 40.38 -24.06 8.68
CA ARG A 5 39.39 -23.58 7.69
C ARG A 5 39.36 -24.27 6.30
N ARG A 6 40.04 -25.41 6.09
CA ARG A 6 40.14 -26.09 4.77
C ARG A 6 39.33 -27.36 4.61
N GLU A 7 38.61 -27.84 5.62
CA GLU A 7 37.72 -29.01 5.52
C GLU A 7 36.24 -28.66 5.25
N PHE A 8 35.91 -27.38 5.04
CA PHE A 8 34.52 -26.92 4.85
C PHE A 8 34.06 -26.89 3.37
N MET A 9 34.82 -27.43 2.42
CA MET A 9 34.51 -27.30 0.98
C MET A 9 34.53 -28.61 0.20
N GLY A 10 33.81 -29.61 0.68
CA GLY A 10 33.62 -30.81 -0.11
C GLY A 10 32.63 -31.79 0.50
N ILE A 11 31.34 -31.45 0.46
CA ILE A 11 30.19 -32.36 0.30
C ILE A 11 28.99 -31.44 0.02
N VAL A 12 28.70 -31.16 -1.26
CA VAL A 12 27.32 -31.00 -1.74
C VAL A 12 27.31 -31.50 -3.18
N SER A 13 26.98 -32.77 -3.36
CA SER A 13 26.59 -33.33 -4.64
C SER A 13 25.39 -34.22 -4.37
N THR A 14 24.28 -33.87 -5.03
CA THR A 14 23.12 -34.72 -5.31
C THR A 14 22.41 -35.37 -4.12
N ALA A 15 21.38 -34.69 -3.63
CA ALA A 15 20.18 -35.35 -3.15
C ALA A 15 18.96 -34.53 -3.60
N ALA A 16 18.23 -35.09 -4.58
CA ALA A 16 16.89 -34.67 -4.92
C ALA A 16 15.98 -34.90 -3.71
N LEU A 17 15.30 -33.86 -3.26
CA LEU A 17 14.15 -33.96 -2.38
C LEU A 17 13.04 -33.10 -2.98
N ALA A 18 12.19 -33.78 -3.74
CA ALA A 18 10.79 -33.43 -3.80
C ALA A 18 10.26 -33.41 -2.36
N GLY A 19 9.92 -32.23 -1.88
CA GLY A 19 9.45 -31.99 -0.53
C GLY A 19 8.52 -30.80 -0.57
N VAL A 20 7.23 -31.09 -0.51
CA VAL A 20 6.11 -30.17 -0.43
C VAL A 20 6.36 -29.21 0.74
N ALA A 21 6.77 -27.98 0.43
CA ALA A 21 6.67 -26.85 1.34
C ALA A 21 5.54 -25.98 0.78
N GLY A 22 4.32 -26.21 1.27
CA GLY A 22 3.24 -25.25 1.11
C GLY A 22 3.70 -23.94 1.74
N SER A 23 3.92 -22.93 0.92
CA SER A 23 4.17 -21.58 1.40
C SER A 23 2.90 -21.08 2.11
N ALA A 24 3.03 -20.78 3.41
CA ALA A 24 1.98 -20.16 4.21
C ALA A 24 1.78 -18.67 3.87
N CYS A 25 2.63 -18.07 3.03
CA CYS A 25 2.22 -16.92 2.23
C CYS A 25 1.32 -17.48 1.14
N GLY A 26 0.00 -17.28 1.28
CA GLY A 26 -0.95 -17.57 0.20
C GLY A 26 -0.38 -17.08 -1.12
N ASN A 27 -0.50 -17.88 -2.17
CA ASN A 27 0.02 -17.60 -3.51
C ASN A 27 -0.56 -16.26 -4.02
N GLU A 28 0.05 -15.14 -3.66
CA GLU A 28 -0.12 -13.85 -4.32
C GLU A 28 0.76 -13.87 -5.57
N ALA A 29 0.46 -14.78 -6.49
CA ALA A 29 1.18 -14.86 -7.75
C ALA A 29 0.63 -13.77 -8.68
N ALA A 30 1.41 -12.72 -8.90
CA ALA A 30 1.22 -11.89 -10.09
C ALA A 30 1.61 -12.73 -11.32
N GLN A 31 0.80 -12.68 -12.37
CA GLN A 31 1.15 -13.34 -13.63
C GLN A 31 2.41 -12.68 -14.22
N ALA A 32 3.38 -13.50 -14.64
CA ALA A 32 4.49 -13.03 -15.44
C ALA A 32 3.96 -12.47 -16.78
N PRO A 33 4.54 -11.40 -17.34
CA PRO A 33 4.13 -10.90 -18.64
C PRO A 33 4.29 -12.02 -19.68
N GLY A 34 3.19 -12.39 -20.34
CA GLY A 34 3.26 -13.22 -21.54
C GLY A 34 3.77 -12.39 -22.71
N ASP A 35 4.39 -13.03 -23.71
CA ASP A 35 4.83 -12.39 -24.96
C ASP A 35 3.67 -11.91 -25.85
N ALA A 36 2.42 -12.03 -25.39
CA ALA A 36 1.23 -11.59 -26.10
C ALA A 36 1.01 -10.08 -25.92
N THR A 37 1.15 -9.32 -27.01
CA THR A 37 0.67 -7.94 -27.08
C THR A 37 -0.86 -7.97 -27.17
N ALA A 38 -1.56 -7.63 -26.09
CA ALA A 38 -3.00 -7.44 -26.15
C ALA A 38 -3.34 -6.39 -27.22
N GLN A 39 -4.48 -6.53 -27.92
CA GLN A 39 -5.07 -5.39 -28.62
C GLN A 39 -5.58 -4.42 -27.55
N VAL A 40 -4.68 -3.57 -27.04
CA VAL A 40 -5.04 -2.53 -26.08
C VAL A 40 -6.04 -1.59 -26.76
N PRO A 41 -7.26 -1.44 -26.22
CA PRO A 41 -8.25 -0.56 -26.82
C PRO A 41 -7.68 0.86 -26.95
N SER A 42 -7.65 1.39 -28.17
CA SER A 42 -7.37 2.80 -28.42
C SER A 42 -8.68 3.59 -28.27
N GLY A 43 -8.95 3.99 -27.04
CA GLY A 43 -10.16 4.73 -26.65
C GLY A 43 -9.85 5.80 -25.60
N ASP A 44 -10.91 6.52 -25.22
CA ASP A 44 -10.96 7.64 -24.28
C ASP A 44 -9.82 7.70 -23.24
N ASP A 45 -9.22 8.87 -23.06
CA ASP A 45 -8.20 9.16 -22.04
C ASP A 45 -8.69 10.35 -21.20
N PRO A 46 -9.65 10.13 -20.28
CA PRO A 46 -10.36 11.22 -19.60
C PRO A 46 -9.46 12.11 -18.75
N LEU A 47 -8.33 11.56 -18.30
CA LEU A 47 -7.35 12.28 -17.49
C LEU A 47 -6.17 12.81 -18.34
N GLY A 48 -6.00 12.35 -19.58
CA GLY A 48 -4.93 12.76 -20.48
C GLY A 48 -3.55 12.20 -20.06
N VAL A 49 -3.55 11.05 -19.38
CA VAL A 49 -2.37 10.50 -18.70
C VAL A 49 -1.91 9.18 -19.30
N ARG A 50 -2.74 8.51 -20.10
CA ARG A 50 -2.51 7.11 -20.50
C ARG A 50 -1.17 6.91 -21.22
N ALA A 51 -0.79 7.86 -22.06
CA ALA A 51 0.46 7.82 -22.83
C ALA A 51 1.73 7.88 -21.95
N ASP A 52 1.62 8.37 -20.70
CA ASP A 52 2.74 8.43 -19.77
C ASP A 52 3.03 7.07 -19.12
N PHE A 53 2.17 6.06 -19.33
CA PHE A 53 2.30 4.73 -18.73
C PHE A 53 2.44 3.65 -19.81
N PRO A 54 3.68 3.23 -20.15
CA PRO A 54 3.90 2.16 -21.13
C PRO A 54 3.09 0.88 -20.84
N ALA A 55 2.97 0.50 -19.56
CA ALA A 55 2.19 -0.66 -19.14
C ALA A 55 0.71 -0.61 -19.58
N ALA A 56 0.12 0.59 -19.64
CA ALA A 56 -1.26 0.81 -20.05
C ALA A 56 -1.43 0.80 -21.58
N THR A 57 -0.35 1.02 -22.33
CA THR A 57 -0.35 0.99 -23.80
C THR A 57 0.07 -0.35 -24.39
N GLU A 58 0.76 -1.18 -23.61
CA GLU A 58 1.31 -2.49 -24.03
C GLU A 58 0.46 -3.69 -23.58
N SER A 59 -0.39 -3.51 -22.55
CA SER A 59 -1.18 -4.59 -21.95
C SER A 59 -2.47 -4.08 -21.32
N LEU A 60 -3.43 -4.98 -21.04
CA LEU A 60 -4.57 -4.66 -20.18
C LEU A 60 -4.13 -4.73 -18.70
N TYR A 61 -3.50 -3.66 -18.23
CA TYR A 61 -2.99 -3.58 -16.86
C TYR A 61 -4.09 -3.20 -15.87
N LEU A 62 -4.47 -4.13 -14.99
CA LEU A 62 -5.49 -3.96 -13.97
C LEU A 62 -4.96 -4.39 -12.58
N ASN A 63 -3.64 -4.28 -12.35
CA ASN A 63 -2.97 -4.79 -11.15
C ASN A 63 -2.30 -3.72 -10.27
N THR A 64 -2.79 -2.48 -10.31
CA THR A 64 -2.27 -1.40 -9.46
C THR A 64 -2.28 -1.72 -7.95
N PRO A 65 -3.27 -2.48 -7.41
CA PRO A 65 -3.25 -2.91 -6.00
C PRO A 65 -2.08 -3.80 -5.63
N TYR A 66 -1.45 -4.48 -6.61
CA TYR A 66 -0.21 -5.21 -6.41
C TYR A 66 0.96 -4.22 -6.47
N ILE A 67 1.24 -3.67 -7.66
CA ILE A 67 2.29 -2.67 -7.93
C ILE A 67 1.73 -1.64 -8.92
N GLY A 68 1.92 -0.35 -8.65
CA GLY A 68 1.53 0.72 -9.57
C GLY A 68 2.64 1.00 -10.58
N PRO A 69 2.37 0.98 -11.90
CA PRO A 69 3.32 1.49 -12.88
C PRO A 69 3.60 2.97 -12.64
N SER A 70 4.87 3.39 -12.73
CA SER A 70 5.23 4.81 -12.63
C SER A 70 5.01 5.53 -13.96
N PRO A 71 4.56 6.80 -13.94
CA PRO A 71 4.53 7.62 -15.14
C PRO A 71 5.97 7.93 -15.60
N GLN A 72 6.18 8.00 -16.91
CA GLN A 72 7.50 8.24 -17.50
C GLN A 72 8.23 9.48 -16.93
N PRO A 73 7.56 10.63 -16.70
CA PRO A 73 8.20 11.78 -16.05
C PRO A 73 8.82 11.49 -14.66
N ALA A 74 8.22 10.60 -13.86
CA ALA A 74 8.78 10.22 -12.56
C ALA A 74 9.99 9.29 -12.69
N VAL A 75 9.97 8.40 -13.69
CA VAL A 75 11.08 7.52 -14.04
C VAL A 75 12.28 8.36 -14.50
N ASP A 76 12.04 9.33 -15.38
CA ASP A 76 13.07 10.21 -15.93
C ASP A 76 13.81 10.98 -14.82
N ARG A 77 13.08 11.50 -13.81
CA ARG A 77 13.68 12.19 -12.66
C ARG A 77 14.68 11.32 -11.89
N THR A 78 14.40 10.02 -11.79
CA THR A 78 15.33 9.06 -11.16
C THR A 78 16.53 8.77 -12.03
N ILE A 79 16.32 8.61 -13.34
CA ILE A 79 17.39 8.40 -14.31
C ILE A 79 18.35 9.60 -14.31
N GLU A 80 17.83 10.82 -14.29
CA GLU A 80 18.60 12.05 -14.21
C GLU A 80 19.46 12.10 -12.94
N PHE A 81 18.88 11.78 -11.78
CA PHE A 81 19.63 11.69 -10.51
C PHE A 81 20.77 10.67 -10.58
N LEU A 82 20.49 9.46 -11.07
CA LEU A 82 21.50 8.40 -11.18
C LEU A 82 22.59 8.76 -12.19
N ALA A 83 22.23 9.38 -13.31
CA ALA A 83 23.18 9.87 -14.31
C ALA A 83 24.06 10.99 -13.75
N ALA A 84 23.50 11.95 -13.01
CA ALA A 84 24.26 12.99 -12.32
C ALA A 84 25.27 12.37 -11.34
N LYS A 85 24.81 11.45 -10.48
CA LYS A 85 25.65 10.74 -9.50
C LYS A 85 26.77 9.90 -10.14
N SER A 86 26.55 9.41 -11.36
CA SER A 86 27.57 8.65 -12.10
C SER A 86 28.72 9.52 -12.60
N ARG A 87 28.49 10.83 -12.74
CA ARG A 87 29.49 11.80 -13.24
C ARG A 87 30.25 12.43 -12.10
N ASP A 88 29.53 12.91 -11.08
CA ASP A 88 30.08 13.63 -9.93
C ASP A 88 29.30 13.29 -8.65
N PRO A 89 29.89 13.44 -7.45
CA PRO A 89 29.16 13.27 -6.21
C PRO A 89 28.08 14.35 -6.08
N VAL A 90 26.80 13.95 -6.11
CA VAL A 90 25.67 14.83 -5.77
C VAL A 90 25.82 15.27 -4.32
N LEU A 91 25.66 16.57 -4.06
CA LEU A 91 25.80 17.11 -2.71
C LEU A 91 24.67 16.57 -1.82
N LEU A 92 25.01 16.28 -0.57
CA LEU A 92 24.02 15.81 0.40
C LEU A 92 22.90 16.84 0.60
N GLY A 93 23.21 18.14 0.57
CA GLY A 93 22.22 19.21 0.65
C GLY A 93 21.13 19.08 -0.40
N ASP A 94 21.51 18.98 -1.68
CA ASP A 94 20.55 18.85 -2.79
C ASP A 94 19.65 17.62 -2.65
N MET A 95 20.20 16.51 -2.15
CA MET A 95 19.42 15.28 -1.91
C MET A 95 18.44 15.42 -0.72
N LEU A 96 18.80 16.21 0.29
CA LEU A 96 17.94 16.55 1.43
C LEU A 96 16.86 17.55 1.03
N ASP A 97 17.16 18.51 0.15
CA ASP A 97 16.18 19.45 -0.38
C ASP A 97 15.09 18.71 -1.19
N GLU A 98 15.48 17.69 -1.97
CA GLU A 98 14.52 16.84 -2.68
C GLU A 98 13.63 16.04 -1.72
N GLU A 99 14.19 15.60 -0.59
CA GLU A 99 13.41 14.94 0.46
C GLU A 99 12.39 15.88 1.11
N GLU A 100 12.78 17.13 1.38
CA GLU A 100 11.86 18.15 1.88
C GLU A 100 10.76 18.46 0.87
N ALA A 101 11.09 18.52 -0.42
CA ALA A 101 10.12 18.69 -1.49
C ALA A 101 9.10 17.53 -1.55
N VAL A 102 9.53 16.28 -1.28
CA VAL A 102 8.60 15.15 -1.13
C VAL A 102 7.65 15.37 0.04
N ARG A 103 8.16 15.80 1.20
CA ARG A 103 7.33 16.08 2.38
C ARG A 103 6.29 17.17 2.11
N GLU A 104 6.69 18.26 1.45
CA GLU A 104 5.80 19.36 1.08
C GLU A 104 4.73 18.92 0.06
N LYS A 105 5.12 18.21 -0.99
CA LYS A 105 4.18 17.72 -2.00
C LYS A 105 3.19 16.71 -1.39
N PHE A 106 3.67 15.83 -0.52
CA PHE A 106 2.81 14.88 0.18
C PHE A 106 1.87 15.57 1.15
N SER A 107 2.34 16.54 1.95
CA SER A 107 1.48 17.28 2.88
C SER A 107 0.35 18.01 2.14
N ARG A 108 0.65 18.59 0.96
CA ARG A 108 -0.37 19.17 0.07
C ARG A 108 -1.36 18.13 -0.45
N LEU A 109 -0.89 16.95 -0.86
CA LEU A 109 -1.72 15.87 -1.40
C LEU A 109 -2.79 15.41 -0.40
N ILE A 110 -2.45 15.36 0.90
CA ILE A 110 -3.35 14.92 1.98
C ILE A 110 -3.92 16.08 2.82
N ARG A 111 -3.62 17.33 2.45
CA ARG A 111 -3.99 18.57 3.16
C ARG A 111 -3.52 18.62 4.63
N ALA A 112 -2.37 18.01 4.93
CA ALA A 112 -1.72 18.05 6.24
C ALA A 112 -0.78 19.26 6.39
N GLN A 113 -0.37 19.55 7.63
CA GLN A 113 0.77 20.42 7.87
C GLN A 113 2.08 19.70 7.56
N ILE A 114 3.08 20.41 7.04
CA ILE A 114 4.37 19.79 6.69
C ILE A 114 5.06 19.13 7.90
N GLY A 115 4.92 19.73 9.10
CA GLY A 115 5.47 19.16 10.35
C GLY A 115 4.86 17.82 10.75
N GLU A 116 3.67 17.49 10.24
CA GLU A 116 3.02 16.20 10.49
C GLU A 116 3.54 15.08 9.58
N VAL A 117 4.33 15.40 8.55
CA VAL A 117 4.79 14.45 7.54
C VAL A 117 6.26 14.12 7.76
N GLY A 118 6.58 12.85 7.93
CA GLY A 118 7.92 12.26 7.89
C GLY A 118 8.03 11.24 6.75
N LEU A 119 9.22 10.65 6.60
CA LEU A 119 9.50 9.61 5.61
C LEU A 119 10.16 8.40 6.28
N VAL A 120 9.61 7.22 6.01
CA VAL A 120 10.10 5.91 6.46
C VAL A 120 10.30 5.00 5.23
N SER A 121 10.73 3.75 5.38
CA SER A 121 11.02 2.88 4.23
C SER A 121 9.81 2.09 3.69
N SER A 122 8.78 1.89 4.51
CA SER A 122 7.58 1.12 4.15
C SER A 122 6.39 1.43 5.06
N THR A 123 5.17 1.09 4.63
CA THR A 123 3.97 1.15 5.49
C THR A 123 4.17 0.38 6.80
N SER A 124 4.70 -0.84 6.69
CA SER A 124 4.97 -1.72 7.83
C SER A 124 5.88 -1.06 8.87
N GLU A 125 6.86 -0.28 8.43
CA GLU A 125 7.74 0.45 9.34
C GLU A 125 7.00 1.54 10.11
N GLY A 126 6.13 2.30 9.44
CA GLY A 126 5.31 3.32 10.10
C GLY A 126 4.40 2.74 11.18
N GLU A 127 3.76 1.59 10.92
CA GLU A 127 2.96 0.89 11.93
C GLU A 127 3.82 0.41 13.11
N ASN A 128 5.01 -0.14 12.84
CA ASN A 128 5.95 -0.56 13.88
C ASN A 128 6.39 0.62 14.77
N ILE A 129 6.69 1.79 14.18
CA ILE A 129 7.07 2.99 14.94
C ILE A 129 5.95 3.36 15.91
N VAL A 130 4.70 3.39 15.44
CA VAL A 130 3.54 3.70 16.29
C VAL A 130 3.44 2.69 17.42
N VAL A 131 3.34 1.39 17.11
CA VAL A 131 3.09 0.35 18.11
C VAL A 131 4.23 0.25 19.14
N ASN A 132 5.49 0.37 18.72
CA ASN A 132 6.63 0.39 19.62
C ASN A 132 6.64 1.60 20.56
N SER A 133 6.02 2.71 20.15
CA SER A 133 5.98 3.94 20.95
C SER A 133 4.87 3.96 22.01
N LEU A 134 3.80 3.18 21.84
CA LEU A 134 2.63 3.17 22.73
C LEU A 134 2.90 2.54 24.11
N GLY A 135 4.05 1.87 24.30
CA GLY A 135 4.43 1.26 25.58
C GLY A 135 3.48 0.14 26.00
N LEU A 136 2.99 -0.63 25.03
CA LEU A 136 2.06 -1.73 25.26
C LEU A 136 2.59 -2.74 26.30
N LYS A 137 1.69 -3.25 27.13
CA LYS A 137 2.00 -4.20 28.21
C LYS A 137 0.86 -5.20 28.40
N ALA A 138 1.15 -6.26 29.15
CA ALA A 138 0.16 -7.28 29.49
C ALA A 138 -1.14 -6.65 30.05
N GLY A 139 -2.27 -7.05 29.47
CA GLY A 139 -3.61 -6.52 29.78
C GLY A 139 -4.09 -5.41 28.84
N ASP A 140 -3.22 -4.79 28.05
CA ASP A 140 -3.63 -3.89 26.96
C ASP A 140 -4.17 -4.70 25.77
N ASN A 141 -4.98 -4.06 24.92
CA ASN A 141 -5.43 -4.65 23.66
C ASN A 141 -5.29 -3.73 22.45
N VAL A 142 -5.20 -4.35 21.27
CA VAL A 142 -5.26 -3.70 19.96
C VAL A 142 -6.41 -4.32 19.16
N VAL A 143 -7.20 -3.48 18.49
CA VAL A 143 -8.30 -3.90 17.62
C VAL A 143 -7.91 -3.72 16.14
N ILE A 144 -8.03 -4.79 15.37
CA ILE A 144 -7.83 -4.83 13.91
C ILE A 144 -9.00 -5.54 13.25
N ASP A 145 -9.01 -5.65 11.92
CA ASP A 145 -9.94 -6.51 11.17
C ASP A 145 -9.22 -7.65 10.43
N ASP A 146 -10.01 -8.55 9.83
CA ASP A 146 -9.52 -9.63 8.96
C ASP A 146 -9.43 -9.27 7.47
N LEU A 147 -9.64 -8.00 7.12
CA LEU A 147 -9.36 -7.40 5.80
C LEU A 147 -7.96 -6.75 5.75
N HIS A 148 -7.27 -6.73 6.88
CA HIS A 148 -5.98 -6.10 7.07
C HIS A 148 -4.84 -6.81 6.31
N TYR A 149 -3.72 -6.12 6.11
CA TYR A 149 -2.56 -6.73 5.46
C TYR A 149 -1.80 -7.65 6.43
N MET A 150 -1.14 -8.67 5.87
CA MET A 150 -0.49 -9.72 6.65
C MET A 150 0.54 -9.20 7.66
N THR A 151 1.23 -8.09 7.36
CA THR A 151 2.16 -7.44 8.30
C THR A 151 1.54 -7.28 9.68
N SER A 152 0.35 -6.70 9.75
CA SER A 152 -0.28 -6.33 11.00
C SER A 152 -0.76 -7.57 11.76
N LEU A 153 -1.33 -8.56 11.04
CA LEU A 153 -1.69 -9.86 11.62
C LEU A 153 -0.48 -10.57 12.25
N VAL A 154 0.67 -10.58 11.56
CA VAL A 154 1.91 -11.17 12.08
C VAL A 154 2.44 -10.35 13.27
N MET A 155 2.50 -9.04 13.13
CA MET A 155 3.04 -8.14 14.15
C MET A 155 2.26 -8.25 15.47
N TYR A 156 0.95 -8.10 15.44
CA TYR A 156 0.14 -8.16 16.66
C TYR A 156 0.07 -9.58 17.25
N SER A 157 0.17 -10.63 16.43
CA SER A 157 0.33 -12.01 16.93
C SER A 157 1.63 -12.17 17.73
N GLN A 158 2.75 -11.64 17.21
CA GLN A 158 4.04 -11.69 17.90
C GLN A 158 4.07 -10.82 19.15
N LEU A 159 3.41 -9.65 19.14
CA LEU A 159 3.31 -8.79 20.33
C LEU A 159 2.43 -9.43 21.41
N ALA A 160 1.35 -10.13 21.04
CA ALA A 160 0.55 -10.89 22.00
C ALA A 160 1.39 -11.97 22.69
N GLU A 161 2.23 -12.69 21.95
CA GLU A 161 3.12 -13.72 22.50
C GLU A 161 4.21 -13.13 23.41
N THR A 162 4.81 -12.00 23.01
CA THR A 162 5.99 -11.45 23.67
C THR A 162 5.70 -10.45 24.80
N LEU A 163 4.59 -9.71 24.70
CA LEU A 163 4.19 -8.66 25.66
C LEU A 163 2.93 -9.03 26.46
N GLY A 164 2.20 -10.07 26.07
CA GLY A 164 0.97 -10.49 26.73
C GLY A 164 -0.23 -9.55 26.49
N ILE A 165 -0.20 -8.79 25.39
CA ILE A 165 -1.35 -8.00 24.93
C ILE A 165 -2.42 -8.91 24.30
N GLU A 166 -3.65 -8.42 24.20
CA GLU A 166 -4.70 -9.07 23.44
C GLU A 166 -4.82 -8.45 22.03
N THR A 167 -4.90 -9.30 21.01
CA THR A 167 -5.21 -8.88 19.62
C THR A 167 -6.65 -9.25 19.30
N ARG A 168 -7.50 -8.24 19.17
CA ARG A 168 -8.92 -8.37 18.86
C ARG A 168 -9.15 -8.19 17.37
N ILE A 169 -9.79 -9.16 16.73
CA ILE A 169 -10.00 -9.16 15.27
C ILE A 169 -11.49 -9.05 14.98
N VAL A 170 -11.90 -7.90 14.45
CA VAL A 170 -13.21 -7.69 13.84
C VAL A 170 -13.32 -8.55 12.59
N ARG A 171 -14.36 -9.38 12.54
CA ARG A 171 -14.65 -10.21 11.36
C ARG A 171 -15.53 -9.44 10.41
N ASN A 172 -15.12 -9.37 9.15
CA ASN A 172 -15.98 -8.80 8.12
C ASN A 172 -17.26 -9.63 7.95
N VAL A 173 -18.37 -8.94 7.66
CA VAL A 173 -19.64 -9.55 7.23
C VAL A 173 -19.89 -9.06 5.82
N ASP A 174 -20.01 -9.99 4.86
CA ASP A 174 -20.21 -9.67 3.44
C ASP A 174 -19.17 -8.67 2.89
N GLY A 175 -17.92 -8.81 3.32
CA GLY A 175 -16.82 -7.93 2.90
C GLY A 175 -16.75 -6.59 3.64
N VAL A 176 -17.56 -6.37 4.68
CA VAL A 176 -17.62 -5.11 5.46
C VAL A 176 -17.17 -5.34 6.89
N ALA A 177 -16.15 -4.60 7.34
CA ALA A 177 -15.75 -4.50 8.74
C ALA A 177 -16.20 -3.14 9.29
N SER A 178 -17.44 -3.08 9.80
CA SER A 178 -18.13 -1.82 10.10
C SER A 178 -17.61 -1.15 11.38
N PRO A 179 -17.68 0.20 11.49
CA PRO A 179 -17.33 0.91 12.72
C PRO A 179 -18.07 0.41 13.97
N GLU A 180 -19.33 -0.03 13.84
CA GLU A 180 -20.10 -0.62 14.94
C GLU A 180 -19.46 -1.91 15.46
N ALA A 181 -18.92 -2.74 14.57
CA ALA A 181 -18.23 -3.97 14.98
C ALA A 181 -16.89 -3.67 15.67
N PHE A 182 -16.22 -2.57 15.32
CA PHE A 182 -15.09 -2.07 16.10
C PHE A 182 -15.53 -1.54 17.46
N ALA A 183 -16.66 -0.82 17.53
CA ALA A 183 -17.20 -0.27 18.79
C ALA A 183 -17.50 -1.36 19.82
N ASP A 184 -17.95 -2.54 19.38
CA ASP A 184 -18.18 -3.71 20.24
C ASP A 184 -16.89 -4.36 20.76
N MET A 185 -15.72 -4.03 20.18
CA MET A 185 -14.43 -4.65 20.47
C MET A 185 -13.46 -3.72 21.24
N VAL A 186 -13.76 -2.43 21.34
CA VAL A 186 -12.94 -1.48 22.10
C VAL A 186 -13.38 -1.40 23.58
N ASP A 187 -12.43 -1.16 24.48
CA ASP A 187 -12.66 -0.92 25.91
C ASP A 187 -11.59 0.02 26.50
N GLU A 188 -11.60 0.27 27.81
CA GLU A 188 -10.64 1.16 28.47
C GLU A 188 -9.16 0.70 28.41
N ASN A 189 -8.92 -0.56 28.03
CA ASN A 189 -7.59 -1.13 27.85
C ASN A 189 -7.14 -1.11 26.39
N THR A 190 -8.01 -0.72 25.46
CA THR A 190 -7.64 -0.54 24.05
C THR A 190 -6.63 0.58 23.91
N LYS A 191 -5.53 0.32 23.19
CA LYS A 191 -4.47 1.32 22.91
C LYS A 191 -4.44 1.78 21.48
N LEU A 192 -4.89 0.92 20.56
CA LEU A 192 -4.85 1.20 19.14
C LEU A 192 -6.00 0.48 18.44
N VAL A 193 -6.65 1.20 17.53
CA VAL A 193 -7.42 0.64 16.43
C VAL A 193 -6.54 0.79 15.18
N SER A 194 -6.21 -0.31 14.51
CA SER A 194 -5.43 -0.31 13.28
C SER A 194 -6.22 -0.94 12.14
N VAL A 195 -6.34 -0.22 11.03
CA VAL A 195 -7.07 -0.68 9.84
C VAL A 195 -6.24 -0.49 8.59
N ALA A 196 -6.48 -1.34 7.58
CA ALA A 196 -6.12 -0.99 6.21
C ALA A 196 -7.23 -0.08 5.71
N TRP A 197 -6.96 1.22 5.56
CA TRP A 197 -7.99 2.21 5.19
C TRP A 197 -8.77 1.75 3.96
N ILE A 198 -8.06 1.22 2.97
CA ILE A 198 -8.61 0.45 1.86
C ILE A 198 -8.06 -0.98 1.94
N SER A 199 -8.96 -1.94 2.12
CA SER A 199 -8.60 -3.36 2.15
C SER A 199 -7.91 -3.77 0.85
N ASN A 200 -6.74 -4.38 0.96
CA ASN A 200 -6.10 -5.00 -0.20
C ASN A 200 -6.90 -6.21 -0.71
N ARG A 201 -7.79 -6.81 0.10
CA ARG A 201 -8.44 -8.08 -0.25
C ARG A 201 -9.65 -7.85 -1.13
N ASN A 202 -10.47 -6.85 -0.81
CA ASN A 202 -11.73 -6.58 -1.50
C ASN A 202 -11.98 -5.09 -1.77
N GLY A 203 -11.02 -4.23 -1.48
CA GLY A 203 -11.17 -2.80 -1.68
C GLY A 203 -12.04 -2.08 -0.66
N TYR A 204 -12.60 -2.76 0.35
CA TYR A 204 -13.47 -2.09 1.33
C TYR A 204 -12.80 -0.84 1.91
N ARG A 205 -13.47 0.30 1.75
CA ARG A 205 -13.03 1.60 2.30
C ARG A 205 -13.65 1.80 3.67
N HIS A 206 -12.81 1.89 4.69
CA HIS A 206 -13.25 2.29 6.02
C HIS A 206 -13.59 3.77 6.06
N ASP A 207 -14.60 4.12 6.86
CA ASP A 207 -14.87 5.49 7.27
C ASP A 207 -13.93 5.87 8.42
N LEU A 208 -12.90 6.65 8.10
CA LEU A 208 -11.91 7.08 9.09
C LEU A 208 -12.52 7.94 10.19
N ASN A 209 -13.54 8.76 9.88
CA ASN A 209 -14.16 9.62 10.91
C ASN A 209 -14.86 8.74 11.96
N ALA A 210 -15.68 7.80 11.50
CA ALA A 210 -16.40 6.90 12.38
C ALA A 210 -15.46 6.01 13.20
N LEU A 211 -14.37 5.54 12.60
CA LEU A 211 -13.36 4.77 13.34
C LEU A 211 -12.56 5.60 14.33
N ALA A 212 -12.28 6.88 14.01
CA ALA A 212 -11.61 7.79 14.93
C ALA A 212 -12.50 8.05 16.14
N ASP A 213 -13.80 8.30 15.91
CA ASP A 213 -14.78 8.45 17.00
C ASP A 213 -14.80 7.21 17.91
N VAL A 214 -14.81 6.00 17.33
CA VAL A 214 -14.76 4.73 18.08
C VAL A 214 -13.47 4.60 18.89
N ALA A 215 -12.30 4.85 18.27
CA ALA A 215 -11.01 4.75 18.93
C ALA A 215 -10.90 5.76 20.08
N HIS A 216 -11.19 7.04 19.80
CA HIS A 216 -11.05 8.15 20.75
C HIS A 216 -12.03 8.05 21.91
N ALA A 217 -13.24 7.51 21.70
CA ALA A 217 -14.21 7.27 22.78
C ALA A 217 -13.70 6.28 23.86
N SER A 218 -12.79 5.36 23.48
CA SER A 218 -12.12 4.44 24.41
C SER A 218 -10.78 4.95 24.94
N GLY A 219 -10.31 6.10 24.46
CA GLY A 219 -8.97 6.64 24.74
C GLY A 219 -7.85 5.98 23.93
N ALA A 220 -8.19 5.18 22.92
CA ALA A 220 -7.25 4.60 21.97
C ALA A 220 -6.94 5.57 20.81
N TYR A 221 -5.91 5.26 20.04
CA TYR A 221 -5.57 5.97 18.80
C TYR A 221 -6.07 5.22 17.55
N LEU A 222 -6.16 5.91 16.42
CA LEU A 222 -6.42 5.32 15.11
C LEU A 222 -5.17 5.35 14.21
N TYR A 223 -4.71 4.18 13.78
CA TYR A 223 -3.75 4.02 12.70
C TYR A 223 -4.44 3.58 11.40
N ALA A 224 -4.06 4.22 10.30
CA ALA A 224 -4.49 3.86 8.96
C ALA A 224 -3.30 3.44 8.07
N ASP A 225 -3.28 2.17 7.67
CA ASP A 225 -2.50 1.75 6.50
C ASP A 225 -3.24 2.28 5.26
N ALA A 226 -2.64 3.28 4.62
CA ALA A 226 -3.21 3.99 3.49
C ALA A 226 -2.54 3.67 2.15
N VAL A 227 -1.76 2.57 2.09
CA VAL A 227 -1.00 2.17 0.89
C VAL A 227 -1.88 1.87 -0.31
N GLN A 228 -3.16 1.56 -0.09
CA GLN A 228 -4.15 1.30 -1.14
C GLN A 228 -5.06 2.50 -1.43
N GLY A 229 -4.91 3.62 -0.70
CA GLY A 229 -5.81 4.78 -0.77
C GLY A 229 -5.17 6.06 -1.29
N VAL A 230 -4.01 6.45 -0.73
CA VAL A 230 -3.42 7.76 -1.02
C VAL A 230 -2.82 7.78 -2.44
N GLY A 231 -3.24 8.78 -3.22
CA GLY A 231 -2.95 8.90 -4.65
C GLY A 231 -4.07 8.38 -5.56
N MET A 232 -4.96 7.52 -5.03
CA MET A 232 -6.19 7.08 -5.70
C MET A 232 -7.40 7.90 -5.25
N LEU A 233 -7.49 8.22 -3.96
CA LEU A 233 -8.61 8.91 -3.34
C LEU A 233 -8.20 10.32 -2.91
N ASP A 234 -9.15 11.25 -2.97
CA ASP A 234 -8.98 12.56 -2.38
C ASP A 234 -9.10 12.47 -0.85
N LEU A 235 -8.04 12.90 -0.17
CA LEU A 235 -7.94 12.81 1.28
C LEU A 235 -7.65 14.17 1.88
N ASP A 236 -8.52 14.60 2.80
CA ASP A 236 -8.21 15.64 3.77
C ASP A 236 -8.06 14.97 5.13
N VAL A 237 -6.85 14.92 5.70
CA VAL A 237 -6.62 14.27 7.01
C VAL A 237 -7.10 15.11 8.19
N GLY A 238 -7.40 16.40 7.98
CA GLY A 238 -7.89 17.29 9.01
C GLY A 238 -9.17 16.76 9.68
N PRO A 239 -10.27 16.59 8.91
CA PRO A 239 -11.55 16.15 9.46
C PRO A 239 -11.61 14.67 9.86
N THR A 240 -10.72 13.81 9.33
CA THR A 240 -10.84 12.34 9.49
C THR A 240 -10.60 11.83 10.91
N GLY A 241 -9.98 12.62 11.78
CA GLY A 241 -9.62 12.18 13.14
C GLY A 241 -8.49 11.14 13.20
N VAL A 242 -7.94 10.68 12.06
CA VAL A 242 -6.83 9.71 12.03
C VAL A 242 -5.60 10.25 12.78
N ASP A 243 -5.01 9.45 13.66
CA ASP A 243 -3.84 9.88 14.45
C ASP A 243 -2.54 9.63 13.69
N PHE A 244 -2.47 8.48 13.00
CA PHE A 244 -1.31 8.02 12.28
C PHE A 244 -1.71 7.45 10.92
N LEU A 245 -0.96 7.76 9.88
CA LEU A 245 -1.20 7.21 8.56
C LEU A 245 0.13 6.91 7.87
N THR A 246 0.28 5.74 7.27
CA THR A 246 1.46 5.43 6.45
C THR A 246 1.06 4.92 5.08
N THR A 247 1.80 5.31 4.05
CA THR A 247 1.57 4.85 2.68
C THR A 247 2.89 4.54 1.98
N GLY A 248 3.05 3.32 1.48
CA GLY A 248 4.17 2.95 0.63
C GLY A 248 4.05 3.58 -0.76
N SER A 249 5.17 4.02 -1.34
CA SER A 249 5.15 4.76 -2.60
C SER A 249 4.85 3.93 -3.86
N TYR A 250 5.08 2.62 -3.83
CA TYR A 250 5.14 1.75 -5.01
C TYR A 250 3.77 1.34 -5.61
N LYS A 251 2.66 1.84 -5.06
CA LYS A 251 1.30 1.56 -5.55
C LYS A 251 0.67 2.83 -6.12
N TRP A 252 -0.30 3.41 -5.43
CA TRP A 252 -1.10 4.53 -5.92
C TRP A 252 -0.39 5.87 -5.85
N LEU A 253 0.74 5.94 -5.13
CA LEU A 253 1.68 7.05 -5.21
C LEU A 253 2.61 6.97 -6.43
N LEU A 254 2.54 5.89 -7.22
CA LEU A 254 3.24 5.69 -8.48
C LEU A 254 4.78 5.86 -8.40
N GLY A 255 5.36 5.75 -7.20
CA GLY A 255 6.79 5.89 -6.94
C GLY A 255 7.53 4.54 -6.89
N GLY A 256 8.76 4.56 -6.39
CA GLY A 256 9.58 3.36 -6.21
C GLY A 256 9.29 2.62 -4.90
N PHE A 257 10.09 1.61 -4.58
CA PHE A 257 10.11 0.99 -3.24
C PHE A 257 11.13 1.67 -2.32
N GLY A 258 11.02 1.45 -1.01
CA GLY A 258 12.03 1.88 -0.03
C GLY A 258 11.85 3.31 0.49
N VAL A 259 10.72 3.94 0.17
CA VAL A 259 10.27 5.19 0.78
C VAL A 259 8.75 5.12 1.00
N ALA A 260 8.28 5.70 2.09
CA ALA A 260 6.88 5.73 2.48
C ALA A 260 6.64 7.00 3.29
N PRO A 261 5.77 7.91 2.83
CA PRO A 261 5.25 8.98 3.67
C PRO A 261 4.56 8.45 4.92
N PHE A 262 4.89 9.08 6.06
CA PHE A 262 4.37 8.77 7.38
C PHE A 262 3.81 10.05 8.01
N TYR A 263 2.50 10.07 8.19
CA TYR A 263 1.76 11.14 8.83
C TYR A 263 1.57 10.84 10.32
N VAL A 264 1.83 11.84 11.15
CA VAL A 264 1.53 11.85 12.58
C VAL A 264 0.83 13.17 12.90
N ARG A 265 -0.42 13.09 13.37
CA ARG A 265 -1.20 14.26 13.74
C ARG A 265 -0.48 15.09 14.80
N GLU A 266 -0.50 16.40 14.63
CA GLU A 266 0.24 17.32 15.51
C GLU A 266 -0.08 17.12 17.00
N SER A 267 -1.36 16.90 17.33
CA SER A 267 -1.84 16.72 18.72
C SER A 267 -1.31 15.45 19.41
N VAL A 268 -0.81 14.47 18.66
CA VAL A 268 -0.26 13.21 19.19
C VAL A 268 1.23 13.07 18.89
N MET A 269 1.87 14.13 18.37
CA MET A 269 3.29 14.12 18.00
C MET A 269 4.19 13.71 19.19
N ASP A 270 3.89 14.16 20.40
CA ASP A 270 4.66 13.83 21.61
C ASP A 270 4.39 12.44 22.19
N VAL A 271 3.29 11.80 21.76
CA VAL A 271 2.96 10.42 22.14
C VAL A 271 3.88 9.45 21.42
N VAL A 272 4.09 9.65 20.11
CA VAL A 272 4.93 8.77 19.30
C VAL A 272 6.39 9.20 19.35
N LYS A 273 7.18 8.43 20.10
CA LYS A 273 8.63 8.59 20.22
C LYS A 273 9.35 7.80 19.11
N PRO A 274 10.52 8.27 18.64
CA PRO A 274 11.36 7.47 17.74
C PRO A 274 11.72 6.12 18.37
N ASP A 275 11.51 5.02 17.65
CA ASP A 275 11.89 3.67 18.07
C ASP A 275 13.31 3.29 17.62
N ARG A 276 13.89 4.06 16.70
CA ARG A 276 15.26 3.96 16.18
C ARG A 276 15.93 5.33 16.25
N LEU A 277 17.23 5.32 16.50
CA LEU A 277 18.03 6.55 16.69
C LEU A 277 19.12 6.64 15.63
N GLY A 278 19.36 7.83 15.09
CA GLY A 278 20.45 8.05 14.14
C GLY A 278 20.65 9.52 13.78
N TRP A 279 21.43 9.79 12.73
CA TRP A 279 21.89 11.16 12.45
C TRP A 279 20.82 12.03 11.78
N ARG A 280 19.82 11.41 11.13
CA ARG A 280 18.78 12.12 10.36
C ARG A 280 17.73 12.84 11.20
N MET A 281 17.67 12.55 12.49
CA MET A 281 16.76 13.17 13.45
C MET A 281 17.35 14.43 14.09
N VAL A 282 18.63 14.74 13.82
CA VAL A 282 19.31 15.91 14.37
C VAL A 282 18.74 17.19 13.75
N ASP A 283 18.25 18.09 14.60
CA ASP A 283 17.82 19.44 14.20
C ASP A 283 19.00 20.42 14.31
N GLU A 284 19.62 20.49 15.50
CA GLU A 284 20.79 21.32 15.75
C GLU A 284 21.94 20.51 16.33
N ARG A 285 23.15 20.77 15.83
CA ARG A 285 24.39 20.30 16.46
C ARG A 285 24.89 21.35 17.44
N LEU A 286 25.03 20.96 18.69
CA LEU A 286 25.54 21.78 19.78
C LEU A 286 27.04 21.49 20.02
N PRO A 287 27.74 22.34 20.80
CA PRO A 287 29.09 22.04 21.28
C PRO A 287 29.17 20.71 22.06
N ASP A 288 30.40 20.20 22.23
CA ASP A 288 30.67 19.02 23.06
C ASP A 288 29.88 17.75 22.69
N TYR A 289 29.67 17.53 21.39
CA TYR A 289 28.97 16.35 20.85
C TYR A 289 27.51 16.22 21.33
N GLN A 290 26.87 17.33 21.64
CA GLN A 290 25.45 17.38 21.96
C GLN A 290 24.61 17.71 20.72
N TYR A 291 23.35 17.32 20.75
CA TYR A 291 22.41 17.47 19.64
C TYR A 291 21.01 17.73 20.18
N THR A 292 20.26 18.59 19.49
CA THR A 292 18.80 18.59 19.59
C THR A 292 18.23 17.72 18.47
N ILE A 293 17.00 17.25 18.67
CA ILE A 293 16.30 16.44 17.68
C ILE A 293 15.06 17.20 17.23
N TYR A 294 14.58 16.91 16.02
CA TYR A 294 13.32 17.48 15.55
C TYR A 294 12.18 17.16 16.52
N SER A 295 11.30 18.15 16.76
CA SER A 295 10.07 17.95 17.53
C SER A 295 8.93 17.41 16.67
N ASP A 296 9.02 17.62 15.35
CA ASP A 296 8.02 17.23 14.35
C ASP A 296 8.34 15.87 13.71
N ALA A 297 7.58 15.46 12.69
CA ALA A 297 7.68 14.14 12.08
C ALA A 297 9.05 13.85 11.40
N ARG A 298 9.93 14.84 11.21
CA ARG A 298 11.32 14.57 10.77
C ARG A 298 12.09 13.70 11.75
N LYS A 299 11.69 13.65 13.02
CA LYS A 299 12.34 12.85 14.06
C LYS A 299 12.31 11.34 13.81
N PHE A 300 11.45 10.87 12.90
CA PHE A 300 11.36 9.46 12.51
C PHE A 300 12.39 9.07 11.45
N GLY A 301 13.05 10.03 10.80
CA GLY A 301 14.20 9.77 9.95
C GLY A 301 15.43 9.46 10.79
N TYR A 302 15.91 8.21 10.77
CA TYR A 302 17.08 7.78 11.55
C TYR A 302 18.33 7.50 10.69
N ALA A 303 18.15 7.01 9.46
CA ALA A 303 19.24 6.57 8.59
C ALA A 303 19.25 7.30 7.24
N THR A 304 20.36 7.19 6.51
CA THR A 304 20.45 7.70 5.14
C THR A 304 19.36 7.07 4.25
N PRO A 305 18.50 7.87 3.61
CA PRO A 305 17.36 7.34 2.87
C PRO A 305 17.76 6.82 1.48
N ALA A 306 16.83 6.10 0.85
CA ALA A 306 16.96 5.66 -0.53
C ALA A 306 16.71 6.84 -1.51
N PHE A 307 17.71 7.71 -1.69
CA PHE A 307 17.53 8.94 -2.47
C PHE A 307 16.99 8.73 -3.89
N ALA A 308 17.38 7.66 -4.60
CA ALA A 308 16.80 7.37 -5.91
C ALA A 308 15.27 7.21 -5.86
N ALA A 309 14.75 6.56 -4.82
CA ALA A 309 13.31 6.42 -4.59
C ALA A 309 12.65 7.74 -4.17
N ILE A 310 13.35 8.60 -3.44
CA ILE A 310 12.90 9.97 -3.11
C ILE A 310 12.72 10.80 -4.39
N TYR A 311 13.70 10.80 -5.30
CA TYR A 311 13.58 11.52 -6.58
C TYR A 311 12.41 10.98 -7.42
N GLN A 312 12.21 9.66 -7.47
CA GLN A 312 11.06 9.06 -8.15
C GLN A 312 9.74 9.55 -7.53
N LEU A 313 9.60 9.41 -6.20
CA LEU A 313 8.40 9.78 -5.47
C LEU A 313 8.10 11.29 -5.61
N SER A 314 9.12 12.14 -5.62
CA SER A 314 8.96 13.58 -5.84
C SER A 314 8.33 13.88 -7.21
N GLY A 315 8.78 13.19 -8.26
CA GLY A 315 8.19 13.28 -9.60
C GLY A 315 6.76 12.74 -9.63
N SER A 316 6.50 11.61 -8.98
CA SER A 316 5.16 11.01 -8.94
C SER A 316 4.15 11.85 -8.13
N LEU A 317 4.56 12.45 -7.00
CA LEU A 317 3.68 13.34 -6.23
C LEU A 317 3.35 14.61 -7.01
N GLU A 318 4.32 15.18 -7.73
CA GLU A 318 4.07 16.31 -8.62
C GLU A 318 3.10 15.94 -9.74
N TYR A 319 3.27 14.75 -10.32
CA TYR A 319 2.34 14.21 -11.32
C TYR A 319 0.92 14.09 -10.77
N LEU A 320 0.74 13.48 -9.61
CA LEU A 320 -0.57 13.31 -8.96
C LEU A 320 -1.23 14.65 -8.61
N LEU A 321 -0.47 15.61 -8.09
CA LEU A 321 -0.96 16.97 -7.79
C LEU A 321 -1.41 17.71 -9.06
N ASN A 322 -0.73 17.50 -10.18
CA ASN A 322 -1.08 18.12 -11.47
C ASN A 322 -2.35 17.50 -12.09
N VAL A 323 -2.55 16.19 -11.92
CA VAL A 323 -3.77 15.52 -12.39
C VAL A 323 -4.96 15.89 -11.51
N GLY A 324 -4.78 15.90 -10.19
CA GLY A 324 -5.80 16.15 -9.17
C GLY A 324 -6.40 14.85 -8.62
N THR A 325 -6.30 14.63 -7.32
CA THR A 325 -6.81 13.41 -6.63
C THR A 325 -8.32 13.30 -6.66
N ASP A 326 -9.04 14.42 -6.69
CA ASP A 326 -10.49 14.49 -6.86
C ASP A 326 -10.93 13.94 -8.23
N ARG A 327 -10.21 14.30 -9.29
CA ARG A 327 -10.44 13.79 -10.65
C ARG A 327 -10.06 12.31 -10.75
N ILE A 328 -8.96 11.91 -10.13
CA ILE A 328 -8.53 10.49 -10.08
C ILE A 328 -9.58 9.64 -9.34
N GLU A 329 -10.07 10.10 -8.19
CA GLU A 329 -11.09 9.38 -7.42
C GLU A 329 -12.37 9.21 -8.24
N GLN A 330 -12.92 10.30 -8.78
CA GLN A 330 -14.14 10.26 -9.60
C GLN A 330 -14.02 9.28 -10.76
N HIS A 331 -12.89 9.31 -11.47
CA HIS A 331 -12.62 8.44 -12.60
C HIS A 331 -12.49 6.96 -12.18
N THR A 332 -11.57 6.68 -11.25
CA THR A 332 -11.21 5.30 -10.91
C THR A 332 -12.31 4.57 -10.12
N VAL A 333 -13.05 5.27 -9.26
CA VAL A 333 -14.22 4.72 -8.56
C VAL A 333 -15.35 4.42 -9.55
N ALA A 334 -15.59 5.28 -10.54
CA ALA A 334 -16.59 5.01 -11.58
C ALA A 334 -16.26 3.76 -12.41
N LEU A 335 -14.97 3.57 -12.77
CA LEU A 335 -14.52 2.34 -13.44
C LEU A 335 -14.76 1.10 -12.58
N ALA A 336 -14.47 1.17 -11.28
CA ALA A 336 -14.71 0.07 -10.36
C ALA A 336 -16.22 -0.22 -10.18
N HIS A 337 -17.08 0.79 -10.16
CA HIS A 337 -18.54 0.59 -10.12
C HIS A 337 -19.06 -0.07 -11.39
N ARG A 338 -18.54 0.32 -12.56
CA ARG A 338 -18.86 -0.34 -13.83
C ARG A 338 -18.46 -1.81 -13.81
N LEU A 339 -17.24 -2.09 -13.37
CA LEU A 339 -16.73 -3.45 -13.25
C LEU A 339 -17.58 -4.29 -12.28
N TYR A 340 -17.89 -3.75 -11.10
CA TYR A 340 -18.75 -4.39 -10.11
C TYR A 340 -20.11 -4.77 -10.69
N ALA A 341 -20.77 -3.82 -11.38
CA ALA A 341 -22.07 -4.03 -11.99
C ALA A 341 -22.00 -5.12 -13.07
N GLY A 342 -21.02 -5.05 -13.97
CA GLY A 342 -20.84 -6.03 -15.03
C GLY A 342 -20.57 -7.44 -14.51
N LEU A 343 -19.71 -7.60 -13.49
CA LEU A 343 -19.46 -8.90 -12.86
C LEU A 343 -20.72 -9.47 -12.17
N THR A 344 -21.49 -8.61 -11.51
CA THR A 344 -22.75 -9.00 -10.86
C THR A 344 -23.80 -9.44 -11.90
N GLU A 345 -23.94 -8.72 -13.01
CA GLU A 345 -24.84 -9.08 -14.11
C GLU A 345 -24.46 -10.41 -14.77
N GLN A 346 -23.16 -10.73 -14.83
CA GLN A 346 -22.66 -12.03 -15.28
C GLN A 346 -22.87 -13.15 -14.25
N GLY A 347 -23.35 -12.83 -13.05
CA GLY A 347 -23.67 -13.77 -11.97
C GLY A 347 -22.46 -14.25 -11.17
N PHE A 348 -21.36 -13.49 -11.17
CA PHE A 348 -20.24 -13.76 -10.26
C PHE A 348 -20.56 -13.34 -8.83
N GLU A 349 -19.97 -14.05 -7.87
CA GLU A 349 -19.98 -13.65 -6.47
C GLU A 349 -18.86 -12.63 -6.25
N VAL A 350 -19.23 -11.37 -6.04
CA VAL A 350 -18.30 -10.26 -5.83
C VAL A 350 -18.07 -10.09 -4.33
N PHE A 351 -16.81 -10.19 -3.88
CA PHE A 351 -16.41 -10.05 -2.48
C PHE A 351 -16.26 -8.58 -2.04
N THR A 352 -16.04 -7.68 -3.00
CA THR A 352 -16.15 -6.24 -2.76
C THR A 352 -17.60 -5.89 -2.42
N PRO A 353 -17.86 -5.08 -1.38
CA PRO A 353 -19.24 -4.72 -1.04
C PRO A 353 -19.86 -3.75 -2.06
N PRO A 354 -21.20 -3.75 -2.22
CA PRO A 354 -21.89 -2.85 -3.13
C PRO A 354 -21.68 -1.37 -2.76
N GLY A 355 -21.53 -0.51 -3.76
CA GLY A 355 -21.35 0.94 -3.55
C GLY A 355 -20.01 1.34 -2.95
N ASN A 356 -19.05 0.41 -2.84
CA ASN A 356 -17.72 0.66 -2.29
C ASN A 356 -17.02 1.85 -2.99
N GLN A 357 -16.40 2.73 -2.20
CA GLN A 357 -15.79 3.98 -2.69
C GLN A 357 -14.27 3.84 -2.84
N SER A 358 -13.84 2.84 -3.61
CA SER A 358 -12.43 2.60 -3.99
C SER A 358 -12.34 2.01 -5.40
N ALA A 359 -11.14 2.01 -5.99
CA ALA A 359 -10.91 1.43 -7.31
C ALA A 359 -10.50 -0.04 -7.29
N ILE A 360 -10.82 -0.80 -6.24
CA ILE A 360 -10.46 -2.23 -6.11
C ILE A 360 -11.72 -3.08 -6.07
N VAL A 361 -11.81 -4.05 -6.99
CA VAL A 361 -12.90 -5.03 -7.07
C VAL A 361 -12.33 -6.44 -7.01
N SER A 362 -12.87 -7.29 -6.14
CA SER A 362 -12.50 -8.70 -6.04
C SER A 362 -13.72 -9.59 -6.12
N PHE A 363 -13.60 -10.71 -6.82
CA PHE A 363 -14.70 -11.64 -7.07
C PHE A 363 -14.21 -13.08 -7.18
N ASN A 364 -15.07 -14.03 -6.85
CA ASN A 364 -14.84 -15.45 -7.05
C ASN A 364 -15.10 -15.80 -8.51
N HIS A 365 -14.08 -16.31 -9.21
CA HIS A 365 -14.22 -16.63 -10.65
C HIS A 365 -14.82 -18.02 -10.89
N GLY A 366 -14.79 -18.92 -9.89
CA GLY A 366 -15.55 -20.18 -9.89
C GLY A 366 -15.15 -21.22 -10.95
N ALA A 367 -13.95 -21.13 -11.50
CA ALA A 367 -13.44 -22.08 -12.50
C ALA A 367 -12.03 -22.58 -12.16
N ASP A 368 -11.51 -23.51 -12.96
CA ASP A 368 -10.15 -24.02 -12.82
C ASP A 368 -9.10 -22.92 -13.05
N TYR A 369 -8.09 -22.87 -12.19
CA TYR A 369 -7.06 -21.83 -12.20
C TYR A 369 -6.20 -21.87 -13.47
N GLU A 370 -5.77 -23.05 -13.92
CA GLU A 370 -4.90 -23.16 -15.11
C GLU A 370 -5.62 -22.63 -16.36
N THR A 371 -6.91 -22.95 -16.47
CA THR A 371 -7.76 -22.49 -17.57
C THR A 371 -7.89 -20.97 -17.60
N ILE A 372 -8.32 -20.36 -16.50
CA ILE A 372 -8.53 -18.91 -16.44
C ILE A 372 -7.20 -18.16 -16.54
N SER A 373 -6.16 -18.66 -15.88
CA SER A 373 -4.82 -18.06 -15.97
C SER A 373 -4.31 -18.06 -17.41
N GLY A 374 -4.53 -19.15 -18.16
CA GLY A 374 -4.17 -19.24 -19.57
C GLY A 374 -4.94 -18.24 -20.44
N GLN A 375 -6.25 -18.12 -20.25
CA GLN A 375 -7.09 -17.17 -21.00
C GLN A 375 -6.71 -15.71 -20.74
N LEU A 376 -6.46 -15.35 -19.48
CA LEU A 376 -5.99 -14.00 -19.11
C LEU A 376 -4.62 -13.70 -19.72
N ALA A 377 -3.70 -14.66 -19.71
CA ALA A 377 -2.38 -14.51 -20.30
C ALA A 377 -2.44 -14.34 -21.83
N GLU A 378 -3.27 -15.14 -22.51
CA GLU A 378 -3.49 -15.05 -23.96
C GLU A 378 -4.12 -13.70 -24.36
N ALA A 379 -5.03 -13.18 -23.51
CA ALA A 379 -5.63 -11.85 -23.68
C ALA A 379 -4.73 -10.70 -23.19
N GLY A 380 -3.52 -10.98 -22.68
CA GLY A 380 -2.58 -9.97 -22.18
C GLY A 380 -3.10 -9.15 -21.00
N VAL A 381 -3.95 -9.76 -20.16
CA VAL A 381 -4.45 -9.14 -18.92
C VAL A 381 -3.44 -9.32 -17.80
N ARG A 382 -3.13 -8.23 -17.09
CA ARG A 382 -2.23 -8.26 -15.94
C ARG A 382 -3.02 -7.96 -14.67
N LEU A 383 -3.14 -8.96 -13.81
CA LEU A 383 -3.84 -8.90 -12.53
C LEU A 383 -3.24 -9.90 -11.52
N SER A 384 -3.78 -9.92 -10.30
CA SER A 384 -3.39 -10.86 -9.25
C SER A 384 -4.57 -11.71 -8.80
N PHE A 385 -4.28 -12.98 -8.54
CA PHE A 385 -5.20 -13.87 -7.85
C PHE A 385 -5.05 -13.75 -6.32
N ARG A 386 -6.12 -14.06 -5.58
CA ARG A 386 -6.19 -14.07 -4.11
C ARG A 386 -6.82 -15.38 -3.63
N GLU A 387 -6.79 -15.60 -2.32
CA GLU A 387 -7.48 -16.71 -1.65
C GLU A 387 -7.20 -18.09 -2.27
N GLY A 388 -5.91 -18.46 -2.33
CA GLY A 388 -5.52 -19.75 -2.90
C GLY A 388 -5.87 -19.90 -4.38
N ASN A 389 -5.83 -18.79 -5.11
CA ASN A 389 -6.20 -18.66 -6.52
C ASN A 389 -7.70 -18.75 -6.84
N ALA A 390 -8.60 -18.72 -5.86
CA ALA A 390 -10.05 -18.77 -6.11
C ALA A 390 -10.66 -17.40 -6.49
N GLN A 391 -9.97 -16.32 -6.14
CA GLN A 391 -10.42 -14.95 -6.37
C GLN A 391 -9.51 -14.23 -7.35
N ILE A 392 -10.11 -13.34 -8.14
CA ILE A 392 -9.39 -12.34 -8.93
C ILE A 392 -9.58 -10.99 -8.27
N ARG A 393 -8.48 -10.24 -8.10
CA ARG A 393 -8.51 -8.83 -7.69
C ARG A 393 -8.11 -7.95 -8.86
N VAL A 394 -9.02 -7.06 -9.21
CA VAL A 394 -8.89 -6.07 -10.28
C VAL A 394 -8.79 -4.70 -9.65
N GLY A 395 -7.83 -3.89 -10.09
CA GLY A 395 -7.70 -2.51 -9.65
C GLY A 395 -7.32 -1.59 -10.81
N PRO A 396 -8.32 -1.03 -11.51
CA PRO A 396 -8.07 0.06 -12.46
C PRO A 396 -7.45 1.27 -11.77
N ALA A 397 -6.56 1.97 -12.47
CA ALA A 397 -5.90 3.18 -12.03
C ALA A 397 -6.17 4.35 -12.98
N LEU A 398 -5.56 5.50 -12.71
CA LEU A 398 -5.75 6.75 -13.45
C LEU A 398 -5.59 6.64 -14.97
N PHE A 399 -4.76 5.70 -15.45
CA PHE A 399 -4.51 5.49 -16.88
C PHE A 399 -5.50 4.54 -17.55
N ASN A 400 -6.35 3.84 -16.78
CA ASN A 400 -7.36 2.95 -17.35
C ASN A 400 -8.57 3.72 -17.84
N ASN A 401 -9.40 3.12 -18.69
CA ASN A 401 -10.63 3.71 -19.20
C ASN A 401 -11.78 2.70 -19.24
N GLU A 402 -12.96 3.13 -19.70
CA GLU A 402 -14.13 2.24 -19.80
C GLU A 402 -13.89 1.07 -20.75
N GLN A 403 -13.13 1.27 -21.83
CA GLN A 403 -12.85 0.19 -22.78
C GLN A 403 -11.97 -0.91 -22.17
N ASP A 404 -11.04 -0.56 -21.26
CA ASP A 404 -10.28 -1.55 -20.50
C ASP A 404 -11.20 -2.43 -19.63
N ILE A 405 -12.20 -1.81 -18.98
CA ILE A 405 -13.18 -2.50 -18.15
C ILE A 405 -14.08 -3.39 -19.00
N ASP A 406 -14.56 -2.89 -20.14
CA ASP A 406 -15.40 -3.65 -21.07
C ASP A 406 -14.65 -4.85 -21.65
N ALA A 407 -13.39 -4.65 -22.06
CA ALA A 407 -12.55 -5.74 -22.55
C ALA A 407 -12.36 -6.83 -21.50
N PHE A 408 -12.17 -6.46 -20.23
CA PHE A 408 -12.10 -7.43 -19.14
C PHE A 408 -13.44 -8.16 -18.93
N LEU A 409 -14.57 -7.43 -18.94
CA LEU A 409 -15.89 -8.01 -18.78
C LEU A 409 -16.26 -8.96 -19.93
N ASP A 410 -15.84 -8.69 -21.15
CA ASP A 410 -16.04 -9.58 -22.30
C ASP A 410 -15.30 -10.91 -22.11
N ILE A 411 -14.07 -10.88 -21.55
CA ILE A 411 -13.31 -12.08 -21.21
C ILE A 411 -14.05 -12.88 -20.12
N THR A 412 -14.47 -12.23 -19.03
CA THR A 412 -15.13 -12.93 -17.91
C THR A 412 -16.49 -13.50 -18.30
N LYS A 413 -17.20 -12.87 -19.24
CA LYS A 413 -18.47 -13.36 -19.76
C LYS A 413 -18.32 -14.73 -20.43
N GLY A 414 -17.22 -14.92 -21.18
CA GLY A 414 -16.90 -16.21 -21.81
C GLY A 414 -16.73 -17.37 -20.81
N TRP A 415 -16.35 -17.08 -19.55
CA TRP A 415 -16.19 -18.12 -18.52
C TRP A 415 -17.54 -18.70 -18.06
N ARG A 416 -18.59 -17.88 -18.03
CA ARG A 416 -19.93 -18.31 -17.62
C ARG A 416 -20.64 -19.04 -18.74
N GLU A 417 -20.51 -18.56 -19.98
CA GLU A 417 -21.08 -19.21 -21.16
C GLU A 417 -20.48 -20.61 -21.40
N ALA A 418 -19.21 -20.83 -21.04
CA ALA A 418 -18.57 -22.14 -21.13
C ALA A 418 -18.95 -23.11 -19.99
N ALA A 419 -19.49 -22.60 -18.88
CA ALA A 419 -19.88 -23.39 -17.71
C ALA A 419 -21.37 -23.79 -17.69
N SER A 420 -22.19 -23.16 -18.54
CA SER A 420 -23.61 -23.45 -18.79
C SER A 420 -23.78 -24.38 -20.00
#